data_AF-A0A0D3KVM5-F1
#
_entry.id   AF-A0A0D3KVM5-F1
#
_cell.length_a   1.000
_cell.length_b   1.000
_cell.length_c   1.000
_cell.angle_alpha   90.00
_cell.angle_beta   90.00
_cell.angle_gamma   90.00
#
_symmetry.space_group_name_H-M   'P 1'
#
loop_
_entity.id
_entity.type
_entity.pdbx_description
1 polymer ?
#
loop_
_entity_poly.entity_id
_entity_poly.type
_entity_poly.pdbx_seq_one_letter_code
_entity_poly.pdbx_strand_id
1 'polypeptide(L)'
;LLDDDDWLAPPLEAALGEVFCRFDADADGAWSTAELQSFARTCNGGDEFGEAELSQVGEFTTDGHGRLTRRGFLEMMHLQTMARPEDTWADLRALGYD
;
A
#
# COMPACT_ATOMS: atom_id res chain seq x y z
N LEU A 1 -7.16 1.02 -14.15
CA LEU A 1 -6.75 1.01 -12.73
C LEU A 1 -7.26 2.26 -12.02
N LEU A 2 -7.33 3.40 -12.71
CA LEU A 2 -8.00 4.60 -12.22
C LEU A 2 -9.41 4.75 -12.80
N ASP A 3 -10.28 5.52 -12.14
CA ASP A 3 -11.60 5.93 -12.59
C ASP A 3 -11.57 7.31 -13.30
N ASP A 4 -12.76 7.86 -13.59
CA ASP A 4 -12.91 9.13 -14.32
C ASP A 4 -12.47 10.36 -13.49
N ASP A 5 -12.32 10.22 -12.17
CA ASP A 5 -11.85 11.28 -11.26
C ASP A 5 -10.33 11.16 -11.00
N ASP A 6 -9.62 10.40 -11.84
CA ASP A 6 -8.21 10.02 -11.67
C ASP A 6 -7.95 9.31 -10.33
N TRP A 7 -8.96 8.77 -9.64
CA TRP A 7 -8.81 8.02 -8.39
C TRP A 7 -8.73 6.52 -8.64
N LEU A 8 -8.36 5.73 -7.63
CA LEU A 8 -8.35 4.26 -7.72
C LEU A 8 -9.74 3.75 -8.11
N ALA A 9 -9.82 2.98 -9.20
CA ALA A 9 -11.08 2.39 -9.62
C ALA A 9 -11.67 1.52 -8.50
N PRO A 10 -13.00 1.49 -8.30
CA PRO A 10 -13.61 0.80 -7.16
C PRO A 10 -13.16 -0.66 -6.93
N PRO A 11 -12.96 -1.49 -7.98
CA PRO A 11 -12.42 -2.85 -7.78
C PRO A 11 -10.98 -2.86 -7.24
N LEU A 12 -10.13 -1.93 -7.70
CA LEU A 12 -8.76 -1.80 -7.21
C LEU A 12 -8.75 -1.29 -5.77
N GLU A 13 -9.55 -0.26 -5.45
CA GLU A 13 -9.65 0.24 -4.08
C GLU A 13 -10.13 -0.84 -3.11
N ALA A 14 -11.09 -1.68 -3.52
CA ALA A 14 -11.55 -2.81 -2.72
C ALA A 14 -10.42 -3.84 -2.48
N ALA A 15 -9.72 -4.27 -3.53
CA ALA A 15 -8.61 -5.21 -3.41
C ALA A 15 -7.49 -4.66 -2.51
N LEU A 16 -7.11 -3.39 -2.68
CA LEU A 16 -6.13 -2.73 -1.83
C LEU A 16 -6.61 -2.59 -0.39
N GLY A 17 -7.91 -2.37 -0.18
CA GLY A 17 -8.52 -2.42 1.15
C GLY A 17 -8.36 -3.78 1.83
N GLU A 18 -8.54 -4.87 1.10
CA GLU A 18 -8.33 -6.23 1.62
C GLU A 18 -6.85 -6.51 1.90
N VAL A 19 -5.95 -6.05 1.02
CA VAL A 19 -4.50 -6.10 1.24
C VAL A 19 -4.12 -5.35 2.52
N PHE A 20 -4.66 -4.14 2.74
CA PHE A 20 -4.41 -3.38 3.96
C PHE A 20 -4.73 -4.21 5.21
N CYS A 21 -5.96 -4.74 5.27
CA CYS A 21 -6.42 -5.55 6.39
C CYS A 21 -5.64 -6.85 6.57
N ARG A 22 -5.08 -7.42 5.49
CA ARG A 22 -4.28 -8.66 5.55
C ARG A 22 -2.95 -8.47 6.28
N PHE A 23 -2.33 -7.29 6.17
CA PHE A 23 -1.04 -7.00 6.81
C PHE A 23 -1.16 -6.18 8.08
N ASP A 24 -2.33 -5.59 8.37
CA ASP A 24 -2.67 -4.99 9.67
C ASP A 24 -2.90 -6.12 10.70
N ALA A 25 -1.80 -6.60 11.30
CA ALA A 25 -1.76 -7.83 12.07
C ALA A 25 -2.37 -7.67 13.46
N ASP A 26 -2.26 -6.48 14.05
CA ASP A 26 -2.90 -6.13 15.32
C ASP A 26 -4.29 -5.49 15.15
N ALA A 27 -4.72 -5.24 13.91
CA ALA A 27 -6.04 -4.74 13.53
C ALA A 27 -6.37 -3.38 14.15
N ASP A 28 -5.37 -2.52 14.29
CA ASP A 28 -5.52 -1.20 14.89
C ASP A 28 -5.79 -0.07 13.89
N GLY A 29 -5.81 -0.41 12.59
CA GLY A 29 -6.13 0.50 11.50
C GLY A 29 -4.95 1.31 10.97
N ALA A 30 -3.72 1.05 11.42
CA ALA A 30 -2.53 1.69 10.92
C ALA A 30 -1.31 0.75 10.89
N TRP A 31 -0.66 0.62 9.74
CA TRP A 31 0.56 -0.18 9.64
C TRP A 31 1.72 0.47 10.38
N SER A 32 2.22 -0.25 11.36
CA SER A 32 3.56 -0.09 11.90
C SER A 32 4.63 -0.33 10.82
N THR A 33 5.87 0.07 11.10
CA THR A 33 7.00 -0.23 10.20
C THR A 33 7.15 -1.74 9.97
N ALA A 34 6.86 -2.58 10.96
CA ALA A 34 6.98 -4.04 10.82
C ALA A 34 5.95 -4.61 9.83
N GLU A 35 4.72 -4.11 9.86
CA GLU A 35 3.64 -4.53 8.97
C GLU A 35 3.85 -4.01 7.55
N LEU A 36 4.26 -2.75 7.41
CA LEU A 36 4.66 -2.18 6.13
C LEU A 36 5.81 -2.98 5.50
N GLN A 37 6.82 -3.38 6.28
CA GLN A 37 7.89 -4.23 5.78
C GLN A 37 7.41 -5.64 5.43
N SER A 38 6.38 -6.15 6.10
CA SER A 38 5.77 -7.43 5.72
C SER A 38 5.07 -7.35 4.37
N PHE A 39 4.40 -6.24 4.10
CA PHE A 39 3.84 -5.93 2.78
C PHE A 39 4.96 -5.83 1.72
N ALA A 40 6.01 -5.04 2.00
CA ALA A 40 7.13 -4.83 1.08
C ALA A 40 7.82 -6.14 0.70
N ARG A 41 8.14 -7.00 1.68
CA ARG A 41 8.75 -8.32 1.42
C ARG A 41 7.89 -9.21 0.54
N THR A 42 6.56 -9.10 0.64
CA THR A 42 5.65 -9.92 -0.17
C THR A 42 5.65 -9.46 -1.63
N CYS A 43 5.64 -8.14 -1.86
CA CYS A 43 5.60 -7.56 -3.20
C CYS A 43 6.97 -7.56 -3.90
N ASN A 44 8.05 -7.37 -3.13
CA ASN A 44 9.41 -7.19 -3.64
C ASN A 44 10.25 -8.48 -3.57
N GLY A 45 9.63 -9.66 -3.60
CA GLY A 45 10.36 -10.93 -3.67
C GLY A 45 11.26 -11.22 -2.46
N GLY A 46 10.90 -10.69 -1.29
CA GLY A 46 11.62 -10.85 -0.02
C GLY A 46 12.41 -9.62 0.42
N ASP A 47 12.53 -8.60 -0.42
CA ASP A 47 13.23 -7.36 -0.09
C ASP A 47 12.35 -6.40 0.72
N GLU A 48 12.99 -5.64 1.61
CA GLU A 48 12.37 -4.61 2.44
C GLU A 48 12.54 -3.23 1.81
N PHE A 49 11.65 -2.29 2.17
CA PHE A 49 11.87 -0.88 1.90
C PHE A 49 13.10 -0.38 2.65
N GLY A 50 13.95 0.38 1.95
CA GLY A 50 15.06 1.10 2.54
C GLY A 50 14.61 2.36 3.29
N GLU A 51 15.55 3.02 3.95
CA GLU A 51 15.27 4.24 4.75
C GLU A 51 14.60 5.35 3.93
N ALA A 52 14.96 5.50 2.65
CA ALA A 52 14.37 6.51 1.78
C ALA A 52 12.88 6.23 1.49
N GLU A 53 12.54 4.99 1.18
CA GLU A 53 11.16 4.56 0.92
C GLU A 53 10.31 4.64 2.20
N LEU A 54 10.87 4.23 3.34
CA LEU A 54 10.22 4.40 4.65
C LEU A 54 10.00 5.88 5.00
N SER A 55 10.92 6.77 4.64
CA SER A 55 10.75 8.21 4.84
C SER A 55 9.63 8.77 3.96
N GLN A 56 9.49 8.28 2.74
CA GLN A 56 8.41 8.70 1.82
C GLN A 56 7.03 8.29 2.34
N VAL A 57 6.93 7.18 3.08
CA VAL A 57 5.68 6.76 3.73
C VAL A 57 5.16 7.84 4.69
N GLY A 58 6.06 8.59 5.34
CA GLY A 58 5.70 9.71 6.20
C GLY A 58 5.10 10.92 5.48
N GLU A 59 5.17 10.98 4.14
CA GLU A 59 4.52 12.02 3.32
C GLU A 59 3.02 11.76 3.12
N PHE A 60 2.54 10.54 3.42
CA PHE A 60 1.14 10.15 3.32
C PHE A 60 0.40 10.29 4.65
N THR A 61 -0.92 10.03 4.62
CA THR A 61 -1.75 10.09 5.82
C THR A 61 -1.32 9.06 6.87
N THR A 62 -0.77 9.54 7.97
CA THR A 62 -0.38 8.76 9.15
C THR A 62 -1.27 9.04 10.36
N ASP A 63 -1.26 8.13 11.34
CA ASP A 63 -1.93 8.32 12.62
C ASP A 63 -1.13 9.28 13.54
N GLY A 64 -1.62 9.49 14.76
CA GLY A 64 -0.94 10.33 15.77
C GLY A 64 0.42 9.79 16.23
N HIS A 65 0.84 8.62 15.77
CA HIS A 65 2.09 7.93 16.07
C HIS A 65 2.98 7.75 14.85
N GLY A 66 2.61 8.32 13.69
CA GLY A 66 3.39 8.23 12.45
C GLY A 66 3.25 6.88 11.71
N ARG A 67 2.23 6.08 12.03
CA ARG A 67 1.94 4.80 11.37
C ARG A 67 1.03 5.00 10.17
N LEU A 68 1.22 4.23 9.11
CA LEU A 68 0.52 4.42 7.85
C LEU A 68 -0.93 3.97 7.96
N THR A 69 -1.88 4.91 7.87
CA THR A 69 -3.31 4.57 7.93
C THR A 69 -3.78 3.91 6.63
N ARG A 70 -4.96 3.26 6.66
CA ARG A 70 -5.62 2.77 5.42
C ARG A 70 -5.73 3.85 4.34
N ARG A 71 -6.03 5.10 4.74
CA ARG A 71 -6.12 6.23 3.81
C ARG A 71 -4.76 6.53 3.18
N GLY A 72 -3.70 6.59 3.98
CA GLY A 72 -2.34 6.84 3.50
C GLY A 72 -1.84 5.73 2.57
N PHE A 73 -2.16 4.46 2.88
CA PHE A 73 -1.86 3.35 2.00
C PHE A 73 -2.55 3.48 0.62
N LEU A 74 -3.84 3.84 0.58
CA LEU A 74 -4.54 4.06 -0.68
C LEU A 74 -3.96 5.25 -1.46
N GLU A 75 -3.54 6.32 -0.79
CA GLU A 75 -2.85 7.46 -1.42
C GLU A 75 -1.49 7.05 -2.01
N MET A 76 -0.72 6.23 -1.30
CA MET A 76 0.53 5.66 -1.81
C MET A 76 0.31 4.82 -3.06
N MET A 77 -0.67 3.91 -3.01
CA MET A 77 -0.99 3.05 -4.16
C MET A 77 -1.58 3.85 -5.33
N HIS A 78 -2.29 4.94 -5.07
CA HIS A 78 -2.78 5.87 -6.09
C HIS A 78 -1.62 6.53 -6.83
N LEU A 79 -0.65 7.10 -6.12
CA LEU A 79 0.55 7.70 -6.74
C LEU A 79 1.34 6.67 -7.55
N GLN A 80 1.54 5.46 -7.01
CA GLN A 80 2.19 4.37 -7.75
C GLN A 80 1.38 4.01 -9.00
N THR A 81 0.07 3.87 -8.90
CA THR A 81 -0.81 3.52 -10.04
C THR A 81 -0.76 4.58 -11.13
N MET A 82 -0.71 5.86 -10.76
CA MET A 82 -0.56 6.97 -11.70
C MET A 82 0.81 6.96 -12.40
N ALA A 83 1.88 6.71 -11.64
CA ALA A 83 3.24 6.78 -12.16
C ALA A 83 3.65 5.52 -12.96
N ARG A 84 3.26 4.35 -12.45
CA ARG A 84 3.68 3.01 -12.89
C ARG A 84 2.56 1.98 -12.62
N PRO A 85 1.50 1.97 -13.45
CA PRO A 85 0.40 1.01 -13.29
C PRO A 85 0.86 -0.46 -13.39
N GLU A 86 1.94 -0.73 -14.11
CA GLU A 86 2.57 -2.04 -14.19
C GLU A 86 3.08 -2.57 -12.85
N ASP A 87 3.64 -1.70 -12.01
CA ASP A 87 4.14 -2.06 -10.68
C ASP A 87 2.95 -2.44 -9.77
N THR A 88 1.85 -1.68 -9.84
CA THR A 88 0.61 -2.00 -9.12
C THR A 88 0.07 -3.38 -9.50
N TRP A 89 0.08 -3.72 -10.80
CA TRP A 89 -0.32 -5.06 -11.23
C TRP A 89 0.67 -6.16 -10.80
N ALA A 90 1.97 -5.86 -10.72
CA ALA A 90 2.96 -6.80 -10.24
C ALA A 90 2.72 -7.13 -8.75
N ASP A 91 2.48 -6.11 -7.93
CA ASP A 91 2.16 -6.26 -6.50
C ASP A 91 0.91 -7.10 -6.30
N LEU A 92 -0.18 -6.78 -7.02
CA LEU A 92 -1.42 -7.53 -6.96
C LEU A 92 -1.22 -9.02 -7.30
N ARG A 93 -0.42 -9.33 -8.32
CA ARG A 93 -0.10 -10.73 -8.65
C ARG A 93 0.72 -11.42 -7.57
N ALA A 94 1.70 -10.72 -6.99
CA ALA A 94 2.49 -11.24 -5.87
C ALA A 94 1.60 -11.55 -4.64
N LEU A 95 0.51 -10.80 -4.49
CA LEU A 95 -0.47 -10.96 -3.42
C LEU A 95 -1.56 -12.01 -3.71
N GLY A 96 -1.63 -12.50 -4.96
CA GLY A 96 -2.53 -13.56 -5.41
C GLY A 96 -3.80 -13.09 -6.14
N TYR A 97 -3.85 -11.83 -6.58
CA TYR A 97 -4.96 -11.28 -7.39
C TYR A 97 -4.69 -11.46 -8.89
N ASP A 98 -5.75 -11.63 -9.69
CA ASP A 98 -5.73 -11.87 -11.13
C ASP A 98 -6.22 -10.70 -12.01
#